data_AF-A0A1S3P4J8-F1
#
_entry.id   AF-A0A1S3P4J8-F1
#
_cell.length_a   1.000
_cell.length_b   1.000
_cell.length_c   1.000
_cell.angle_alpha   90.00
_cell.angle_beta   90.00
_cell.angle_gamma   90.00
#
_symmetry.space_group_name_H-M   'P 1'
#
loop_
_entity.id
_entity.type
_entity.pdbx_description
1 polymer ?
#
loop_
_entity_poly.entity_id
_entity_poly.type
_entity_poly.pdbx_seq_one_letter_code
_entity_poly.pdbx_strand_id
1 'polypeptide(L)'
;MESTILNEQDFWSFNKSWRNSTLGNGTTGGNQTNPLKRNDEVAKVEVTVLALVLFLALAGNLCVLVAIHTTKHTQSRMYYFMKHLSIADLVVAIFQVLPQLIWDITFRFYGPDILCRLVKYLQIVGMFASTYVLVLMSVDRCLAICQPLRSLQKRKDRFYVIISWVLSLLFSSPQMYIFSLKDVGAGVYDCWGDFVEPWGAKAYITWISLTIYIIPVAILSLCYGLISFKIWQNFRMKTKRDQCISLTPKTSKGHALARVSSVKLISKAKITTVKMTFVIVLAYIVCWTPFFTVQMWTAWDPAAPREAAASQMISQHFKTNTRK
;
A
#
# COMPACT_ATOMS: atom_id res chain seq x y z
N MET A 1 27.05 54.09 -0.82
CA MET A 1 25.96 54.81 -0.10
C MET A 1 24.87 53.77 0.18
N GLU A 2 25.18 52.72 0.93
CA GLU A 2 25.14 52.63 2.41
C GLU A 2 23.73 52.81 2.97
N SER A 3 23.16 51.71 3.47
CA SER A 3 22.26 51.60 4.63
C SER A 3 21.55 50.23 4.63
N THR A 4 21.39 49.46 5.70
CA THR A 4 21.95 49.43 7.06
C THR A 4 21.66 48.03 7.59
N ILE A 5 22.67 47.40 8.19
CA ILE A 5 22.58 46.15 8.95
C ILE A 5 21.96 46.47 10.33
N LEU A 6 20.88 45.79 10.71
CA LEU A 6 20.35 45.69 12.08
C LEU A 6 19.89 44.24 12.26
N ASN A 7 20.78 43.31 12.61
CA ASN A 7 21.30 42.98 13.94
C ASN A 7 20.22 42.45 14.90
N GLU A 8 20.08 41.13 14.86
CA GLU A 8 19.16 40.23 15.58
C GLU A 8 19.54 40.06 17.07
N GLN A 9 19.96 41.16 17.71
CA GLN A 9 20.62 41.14 19.03
C GLN A 9 19.80 41.74 20.18
N ASP A 10 18.61 42.30 19.90
CA ASP A 10 17.77 42.97 20.91
C ASP A 10 16.65 42.13 21.53
N PHE A 11 16.51 40.84 21.18
CA PHE A 11 15.47 39.99 21.80
C PHE A 11 15.94 39.24 23.07
N TRP A 12 17.24 39.28 23.39
CA TRP A 12 17.83 38.52 24.51
C TRP A 12 18.15 39.32 25.79
N SER A 13 17.69 40.56 25.91
CA SER A 13 17.97 41.41 27.08
C SER A 13 16.82 41.49 28.10
N PHE A 14 15.64 40.94 27.82
CA PHE A 14 14.46 41.13 28.69
C PHE A 14 14.21 40.07 29.77
N ASN A 15 15.07 39.06 29.94
CA ASN A 15 14.83 37.99 30.92
C ASN A 15 15.96 37.76 31.94
N LYS A 16 16.83 38.76 32.15
CA LYS A 16 17.98 38.70 33.08
C LYS A 16 17.84 39.59 34.31
N SER A 17 16.62 39.85 34.81
CA SER A 17 16.43 40.71 36.00
C SER A 17 15.70 40.08 37.19
N TRP A 18 15.39 38.78 37.21
CA TRP A 18 14.66 38.17 38.35
C TRP A 18 15.27 36.87 38.88
N ARG A 19 16.60 36.78 38.97
CA ARG A 19 17.27 35.75 39.78
C ARG A 19 18.20 36.41 40.79
N ASN A 20 17.62 36.97 41.85
CA ASN A 20 18.22 36.97 43.17
C ASN A 20 17.12 37.16 44.21
N SER A 21 17.22 36.37 45.28
CA SER A 21 16.38 36.35 46.49
C SER A 21 15.17 35.40 46.45
N THR A 22 15.35 34.16 46.92
CA THR A 22 14.85 33.74 48.24
C THR A 22 15.12 32.25 48.50
N LEU A 23 15.61 32.00 49.70
CA LEU A 23 15.77 30.71 50.35
C LEU A 23 14.39 30.11 50.67
N GLY A 24 14.13 28.86 50.28
CA GLY A 24 12.88 28.16 50.58
C GLY A 24 13.06 26.65 50.45
N ASN A 25 13.23 26.00 51.60
CA ASN A 25 13.33 24.56 51.75
C ASN A 25 11.94 23.92 51.50
N GLY A 26 11.85 22.96 50.57
CA GLY A 26 10.59 22.32 50.23
C GLY A 26 10.79 21.06 49.39
N THR A 27 10.83 19.91 50.06
CA THR A 27 10.70 18.58 49.44
C THR A 27 9.32 18.43 48.80
N THR A 28 9.28 18.39 47.46
CA THR A 28 8.17 17.81 46.71
C THR A 28 8.74 17.01 45.54
N GLY A 29 8.55 15.69 45.61
CA GLY A 29 8.87 14.77 44.54
C GLY A 29 8.02 15.09 43.31
N GLY A 30 8.61 15.81 42.36
CA GLY A 30 8.05 15.95 41.02
C GLY A 30 8.31 14.66 40.25
N ASN A 31 7.24 13.90 39.98
CA ASN A 31 7.22 12.89 38.94
C ASN A 31 7.63 13.56 37.62
N GLN A 32 8.91 13.47 37.26
CA GLN A 32 9.37 13.74 35.90
C GLN A 32 8.79 12.65 35.01
N THR A 33 7.65 12.92 34.37
CA THR A 33 7.21 12.17 33.21
C THR A 33 8.23 12.41 32.10
N ASN A 34 9.19 11.48 32.01
CA ASN A 34 10.18 11.46 30.94
C ASN A 34 9.46 11.43 29.57
N PRO A 35 9.65 12.43 28.68
CA PRO A 35 9.02 12.48 27.37
C PRO A 35 9.57 11.44 26.36
N LEU A 36 10.36 10.46 26.83
CA LEU A 36 11.06 9.47 26.00
C LEU A 36 10.64 8.02 26.29
N LYS A 37 9.67 7.79 27.17
CA LYS A 37 9.13 6.43 27.34
C LYS A 37 8.12 6.18 26.22
N ARG A 38 8.60 5.63 25.09
CA ARG A 38 7.73 5.00 24.08
C ARG A 38 6.70 4.17 24.84
N ASN A 39 5.41 4.44 24.63
CA ASN A 39 4.35 3.76 25.37
C ASN A 39 4.50 2.26 25.16
N ASP A 40 4.95 1.53 26.19
CA ASP A 40 5.19 0.09 26.13
C ASP A 40 3.94 -0.66 25.64
N GLU A 41 2.76 -0.11 25.96
CA GLU A 41 1.46 -0.59 25.49
C GLU A 41 1.26 -0.42 23.97
N VAL A 42 1.69 0.69 23.38
CA VAL A 42 1.60 0.90 21.92
C VAL A 42 2.54 -0.05 21.17
N ALA A 43 3.76 -0.22 21.68
CA ALA A 43 4.72 -1.16 21.08
C ALA A 43 4.24 -2.62 21.16
N LYS A 44 3.65 -3.03 22.29
CA LYS A 44 3.04 -4.37 22.43
C LYS A 44 1.90 -4.58 21.44
N VAL A 45 1.04 -3.57 21.25
CA VAL A 45 -0.07 -3.64 20.29
C VAL A 45 0.47 -3.74 18.85
N GLU A 46 1.45 -2.92 18.47
CA GLU A 46 2.08 -2.94 17.14
C GLU A 46 2.70 -4.31 16.82
N VAL A 47 3.52 -4.85 17.73
CA VAL A 47 4.13 -6.18 17.59
C VAL A 47 3.07 -7.28 17.50
N THR A 48 2.03 -7.24 18.34
CA THR A 48 0.96 -8.25 18.34
C THR A 48 0.18 -8.23 17.03
N VAL A 49 -0.16 -7.03 16.54
CA VAL A 49 -0.88 -6.86 15.27
C VAL A 49 -0.01 -7.32 14.10
N LEU A 50 1.26 -6.93 14.04
CA LEU A 50 2.19 -7.35 12.98
C LEU A 50 2.41 -8.86 12.97
N ALA A 51 2.55 -9.49 14.15
CA ALA A 51 2.67 -10.94 14.27
C ALA A 51 1.41 -11.67 13.77
N LEU A 52 0.22 -11.16 14.12
CA LEU A 52 -1.04 -11.71 13.63
C LEU A 52 -1.18 -11.55 12.12
N VAL A 53 -0.89 -10.38 11.57
CA VAL A 53 -0.91 -10.11 10.13
C VAL A 53 0.07 -11.02 9.40
N LEU A 54 1.28 -11.19 9.91
CA LEU A 54 2.28 -12.10 9.35
C LEU A 54 1.76 -13.53 9.30
N PHE A 55 1.21 -14.04 10.41
CA PHE A 55 0.66 -15.39 10.48
C PHE A 55 -0.49 -15.58 9.47
N LEU A 56 -1.45 -14.66 9.44
CA LEU A 56 -2.60 -14.73 8.52
C LEU A 56 -2.16 -14.62 7.06
N ALA A 57 -1.21 -13.74 6.74
CA ALA A 57 -0.71 -13.57 5.39
C ALA A 57 0.05 -14.81 4.89
N LEU A 58 0.90 -15.41 5.73
CA LEU A 58 1.63 -16.63 5.40
C LEU A 58 0.69 -17.83 5.27
N ALA A 59 -0.10 -18.10 6.32
CA ALA A 59 -1.00 -19.25 6.34
C ALA A 59 -2.08 -19.14 5.25
N GLY A 60 -2.71 -17.97 5.09
CA GLY A 60 -3.76 -17.73 4.11
C GLY A 60 -3.26 -17.91 2.68
N ASN A 61 -2.16 -17.25 2.30
CA ASN A 61 -1.64 -17.34 0.94
C ASN A 61 -1.03 -18.70 0.62
N LEU A 62 -0.40 -19.37 1.59
CA LEU A 62 0.08 -20.74 1.42
C LEU A 62 -1.08 -21.72 1.21
N CYS A 63 -2.15 -21.60 2.01
CA CYS A 63 -3.37 -22.38 1.83
C CYS A 63 -3.99 -22.18 0.43
N VAL A 64 -4.04 -20.94 -0.07
CA VAL A 64 -4.53 -20.66 -1.43
C VAL A 64 -3.64 -21.33 -2.48
N LEU A 65 -2.31 -21.24 -2.36
CA LEU A 65 -1.40 -21.91 -3.29
C LEU A 65 -1.59 -23.44 -3.27
N VAL A 66 -1.64 -24.04 -2.08
CA VAL A 66 -1.86 -25.49 -1.92
C VAL A 66 -3.21 -25.90 -2.50
N ALA A 67 -4.29 -25.13 -2.25
CA ALA A 67 -5.61 -25.39 -2.82
C ALA A 67 -5.60 -25.34 -4.36
N ILE A 68 -4.91 -24.37 -4.95
CA ILE A 68 -4.75 -24.26 -6.41
C ILE A 68 -3.97 -25.45 -6.99
N HIS A 69 -2.93 -25.90 -6.30
CA HIS A 69 -2.10 -27.02 -6.73
C HIS A 69 -2.80 -28.39 -6.59
N THR A 70 -3.65 -28.56 -5.57
CA THR A 70 -4.36 -29.82 -5.30
C THR A 70 -5.65 -29.96 -6.08
N THR A 71 -6.28 -28.84 -6.49
CA THR A 71 -7.52 -28.86 -7.26
C THR A 71 -7.26 -29.27 -8.71
N LYS A 72 -7.70 -30.47 -9.10
CA LYS A 72 -7.63 -31.01 -10.49
C LYS A 72 -8.55 -30.30 -11.50
N HIS A 73 -9.38 -29.35 -11.07
CA HIS A 73 -10.34 -28.69 -11.93
C HIS A 73 -9.65 -27.74 -12.92
N THR A 74 -10.11 -27.77 -14.17
CA THR A 74 -9.59 -27.03 -15.34
C THR A 74 -8.94 -25.70 -14.99
N GLN A 75 -7.64 -25.56 -15.27
CA GLN A 75 -6.78 -24.39 -15.03
C GLN A 75 -7.36 -23.11 -15.69
N SER A 76 -8.31 -22.46 -15.00
CA SER A 76 -8.90 -21.20 -15.41
C SER A 76 -7.86 -20.07 -15.33
N ARG A 77 -7.96 -19.10 -16.23
CA ARG A 77 -7.17 -17.84 -16.22
C ARG A 77 -7.20 -17.14 -14.86
N MET A 78 -8.28 -17.32 -14.09
CA MET A 78 -8.39 -16.77 -12.74
C MET A 78 -7.38 -17.37 -11.76
N TYR A 79 -7.21 -18.69 -11.77
CA TYR A 79 -6.27 -19.37 -10.86
C TYR A 79 -4.81 -18.97 -11.14
N TYR A 80 -4.48 -18.66 -12.40
CA TYR A 80 -3.16 -18.15 -12.76
C TYR A 80 -2.86 -16.79 -12.10
N PHE A 81 -3.82 -15.84 -12.15
CA PHE A 81 -3.65 -14.56 -11.47
C PHE A 81 -3.63 -14.70 -9.94
N MET A 82 -4.52 -15.52 -9.38
CA MET A 82 -4.53 -15.82 -7.94
C MET A 82 -3.19 -16.39 -7.47
N LYS A 83 -2.55 -17.25 -8.26
CA LYS A 83 -1.22 -17.77 -7.95
C LYS A 83 -0.17 -16.66 -7.84
N HIS A 84 -0.13 -15.75 -8.82
CA HIS A 84 0.82 -14.64 -8.82
C HIS A 84 0.54 -13.63 -7.71
N LEU A 85 -0.74 -13.38 -7.40
CA LEU A 85 -1.13 -12.53 -6.28
C LEU A 85 -0.68 -13.15 -4.95
N SER A 86 -0.94 -14.44 -4.71
CA SER A 86 -0.48 -15.12 -3.50
C SER A 86 1.05 -15.17 -3.38
N ILE A 87 1.79 -15.30 -4.49
CA ILE A 87 3.25 -15.19 -4.47
C ILE A 87 3.68 -13.78 -4.06
N ALA A 88 3.07 -12.73 -4.63
CA ALA A 88 3.39 -11.35 -4.28
C ALA A 88 3.06 -11.04 -2.81
N ASP A 89 1.93 -11.52 -2.29
CA ASP A 89 1.54 -11.33 -0.89
C ASP A 89 2.45 -12.10 0.07
N LEU A 90 2.97 -13.27 -0.32
CA LEU A 90 4.03 -13.97 0.44
C LEU A 90 5.34 -13.19 0.44
N VAL A 91 5.71 -12.56 -0.68
CA VAL A 91 6.88 -11.67 -0.73
C VAL A 91 6.69 -10.50 0.24
N VAL A 92 5.51 -9.89 0.30
CA VAL A 92 5.18 -8.86 1.30
C VAL A 92 5.27 -9.43 2.72
N ALA A 93 4.68 -10.59 3.00
CA ALA A 93 4.75 -11.19 4.33
C ALA A 93 6.20 -11.41 4.79
N ILE A 94 7.05 -11.98 3.92
CA ILE A 94 8.42 -12.39 4.25
C ILE A 94 9.42 -11.23 4.24
N PHE A 95 9.29 -10.28 3.30
CA PHE A 95 10.29 -9.21 3.12
C PHE A 95 9.84 -7.84 3.61
N GLN A 96 8.53 -7.65 3.85
CA GLN A 96 8.00 -6.41 4.42
C GLN A 96 7.54 -6.61 5.87
N VAL A 97 6.69 -7.59 6.16
CA VAL A 97 6.07 -7.71 7.49
C VAL A 97 7.03 -8.36 8.49
N LEU A 98 7.71 -9.44 8.12
CA LEU A 98 8.65 -10.13 9.00
C LEU A 98 9.85 -9.24 9.40
N PRO A 99 10.53 -8.52 8.49
CA PRO A 99 11.64 -7.65 8.89
C PRO A 99 11.17 -6.46 9.73
N GLN A 100 9.96 -5.94 9.47
CA GLN A 100 9.34 -4.92 10.32
C GLN A 100 9.10 -5.46 11.74
N LEU A 101 8.52 -6.65 11.87
CA LEU A 101 8.30 -7.30 13.17
C LEU A 101 9.62 -7.55 13.92
N ILE A 102 10.64 -8.05 13.24
CA ILE A 102 11.97 -8.25 13.83
C ILE A 102 12.53 -6.91 14.30
N TRP A 103 12.40 -5.85 13.50
CA TRP A 103 12.85 -4.52 13.88
C TRP A 103 12.14 -3.98 15.11
N ASP A 104 10.82 -4.16 15.20
CA ASP A 104 10.04 -3.67 16.33
C ASP A 104 10.37 -4.41 17.64
N ILE A 105 10.78 -5.69 17.55
CA ILE A 105 11.22 -6.50 18.69
C ILE A 105 12.68 -6.19 19.06
N THR A 106 13.57 -6.11 18.07
CA THR A 106 15.02 -6.04 18.29
C THR A 106 15.56 -4.61 18.34
N PHE A 107 14.72 -3.63 17.98
CA PHE A 107 14.99 -2.19 17.92
C PHE A 107 16.13 -1.77 16.99
N ARG A 108 16.76 -2.71 16.28
CA ARG A 108 17.96 -2.49 15.46
C ARG A 108 18.05 -3.48 14.31
N PHE A 109 18.71 -3.07 13.22
CA PHE A 109 19.10 -4.02 12.18
C PHE A 109 20.28 -4.90 12.62
N TYR A 110 20.11 -6.21 12.51
CA TYR A 110 21.19 -7.17 12.65
C TYR A 110 21.48 -7.84 11.30
N GLY A 111 22.53 -7.41 10.61
CA GLY A 111 22.92 -8.01 9.34
C GLY A 111 23.96 -7.21 8.54
N PRO A 112 24.53 -7.80 7.48
CA PRO A 112 25.45 -7.11 6.58
C PRO A 112 24.72 -6.09 5.69
N ASP A 113 25.46 -5.13 5.13
CA ASP A 113 24.94 -4.09 4.21
C ASP A 113 24.11 -4.66 3.05
N ILE A 114 24.58 -5.75 2.44
CA ILE A 114 23.88 -6.42 1.34
C ILE A 114 22.49 -6.90 1.77
N LEU A 115 22.35 -7.41 3.00
CA LEU A 115 21.07 -7.88 3.52
C LEU A 115 20.11 -6.69 3.74
N CYS A 116 20.61 -5.57 4.28
CA CYS A 116 19.82 -4.34 4.44
C CYS A 116 19.25 -3.87 3.09
N ARG A 117 20.11 -3.74 2.08
CA ARG A 117 19.72 -3.34 0.72
C ARG A 117 18.70 -4.29 0.11
N LEU A 118 18.96 -5.59 0.21
CA LEU A 118 18.09 -6.62 -0.36
C LEU A 118 16.72 -6.63 0.31
N VAL A 119 16.66 -6.49 1.65
CA VAL A 119 15.39 -6.42 2.40
C VAL A 119 14.59 -5.19 1.97
N LYS A 120 15.20 -3.99 1.96
CA LYS A 120 14.52 -2.75 1.54
C LYS A 120 14.07 -2.80 0.08
N TYR A 121 14.88 -3.38 -0.80
CA TYR A 121 14.51 -3.60 -2.19
C TYR A 121 13.31 -4.55 -2.33
N LEU A 122 13.39 -5.76 -1.74
CA LEU A 122 12.34 -6.76 -1.84
C LEU A 122 11.03 -6.35 -1.16
N GLN A 123 11.13 -5.55 -0.09
CA GLN A 123 10.00 -4.90 0.57
C GLN A 123 9.15 -4.10 -0.43
N ILE A 124 9.82 -3.25 -1.22
CA ILE A 124 9.16 -2.41 -2.23
C ILE A 124 8.76 -3.20 -3.48
N VAL A 125 9.57 -4.19 -3.90
CA VAL A 125 9.19 -5.12 -4.98
C VAL A 125 7.89 -5.83 -4.66
N GLY A 126 7.72 -6.34 -3.44
CA GLY A 126 6.49 -6.99 -2.99
C GLY A 126 5.29 -6.06 -3.06
N MET A 127 5.45 -4.82 -2.60
CA MET A 127 4.40 -3.79 -2.63
C MET A 127 3.96 -3.47 -4.07
N PHE A 128 4.91 -3.25 -4.99
CA PHE A 128 4.63 -3.02 -6.40
C PHE A 128 4.02 -4.26 -7.08
N ALA A 129 4.54 -5.45 -6.82
CA ALA A 129 4.07 -6.68 -7.44
C ALA A 129 2.63 -6.98 -7.06
N SER A 130 2.27 -6.90 -5.76
CA SER A 130 0.90 -7.13 -5.29
C SER A 130 -0.05 -6.10 -5.92
N THR A 131 0.33 -4.82 -5.91
CA THR A 131 -0.46 -3.72 -6.50
C THR A 131 -0.69 -3.90 -8.01
N TYR A 132 0.36 -4.19 -8.79
CA TYR A 132 0.24 -4.30 -10.25
C TYR A 132 -0.44 -5.59 -10.69
N VAL A 133 -0.30 -6.69 -9.96
CA VAL A 133 -1.09 -7.91 -10.20
C VAL A 133 -2.57 -7.64 -9.92
N LEU A 134 -2.90 -6.90 -8.86
CA LEU A 134 -4.27 -6.49 -8.54
C LEU A 134 -4.87 -5.61 -9.65
N VAL A 135 -4.13 -4.59 -10.11
CA VAL A 135 -4.55 -3.75 -11.26
C VAL A 135 -4.79 -4.60 -12.51
N LEU A 136 -3.85 -5.50 -12.81
CA LEU A 136 -3.97 -6.39 -13.97
C LEU A 136 -5.19 -7.31 -13.86
N MET A 137 -5.50 -7.82 -12.66
CA MET A 137 -6.71 -8.59 -12.41
C MET A 137 -7.98 -7.76 -12.64
N SER A 138 -8.02 -6.49 -12.21
CA SER A 138 -9.18 -5.62 -12.44
C SER A 138 -9.34 -5.25 -13.91
N VAL A 139 -8.25 -4.97 -14.63
CA VAL A 139 -8.26 -4.74 -16.09
C VAL A 139 -8.73 -5.99 -16.83
N ASP A 140 -8.22 -7.16 -16.46
CA ASP A 140 -8.68 -8.46 -16.98
C ASP A 140 -10.19 -8.62 -16.86
N ARG A 141 -10.73 -8.38 -15.66
CA ARG A 141 -12.17 -8.44 -15.41
C ARG A 141 -12.93 -7.41 -16.25
N CYS A 142 -12.44 -6.18 -16.32
CA CYS A 142 -13.04 -5.12 -17.11
C CYS A 142 -13.12 -5.52 -18.59
N LEU A 143 -12.03 -6.02 -19.18
CA LEU A 143 -12.00 -6.46 -20.58
C LEU A 143 -12.93 -7.66 -20.83
N ALA A 144 -12.94 -8.66 -19.93
CA ALA A 144 -13.80 -9.84 -20.05
C ALA A 144 -15.30 -9.55 -19.96
N ILE A 145 -15.67 -8.39 -19.40
CA ILE A 145 -17.06 -7.93 -19.24
C ILE A 145 -17.43 -6.95 -20.35
N CYS A 146 -16.58 -5.95 -20.60
CA CYS A 146 -16.83 -4.91 -21.60
C CYS A 146 -16.68 -5.42 -23.04
N GLN A 147 -15.84 -6.43 -23.29
CA GLN A 147 -15.55 -6.98 -24.62
C GLN A 147 -15.62 -8.52 -24.63
N PRO A 148 -16.83 -9.12 -24.57
CA PRO A 148 -17.00 -10.57 -24.47
C PRO A 148 -16.41 -11.35 -25.67
N LEU A 149 -16.31 -10.73 -26.85
CA LEU A 149 -15.77 -11.35 -28.07
C LEU A 149 -14.23 -11.45 -28.10
N ARG A 150 -13.51 -10.72 -27.22
CA ARG A 150 -12.04 -10.71 -27.15
C ARG A 150 -11.46 -11.67 -26.10
N SER A 151 -12.31 -12.40 -25.37
CA SER A 151 -11.94 -13.25 -24.24
C SER A 151 -11.08 -14.49 -24.59
N LEU A 152 -10.81 -14.76 -25.87
CA LEU A 152 -10.11 -15.96 -26.34
C LEU A 152 -8.57 -15.85 -26.36
N GLN A 153 -8.00 -14.69 -26.04
CA GLN A 153 -6.56 -14.46 -26.18
C GLN A 153 -5.72 -14.85 -24.95
N LYS A 154 -5.72 -16.13 -24.55
CA LYS A 154 -4.94 -16.65 -23.40
C LYS A 154 -3.43 -16.34 -23.43
N ARG A 155 -2.85 -16.12 -24.62
CA ARG A 155 -1.40 -15.88 -24.81
C ARG A 155 -0.95 -14.50 -24.31
N LYS A 156 -1.86 -13.53 -24.19
CA LYS A 156 -1.51 -12.16 -23.76
C LYS A 156 -1.41 -12.02 -22.23
N ASP A 157 -2.05 -12.90 -21.48
CA ASP A 157 -2.13 -12.79 -20.01
C ASP A 157 -0.80 -13.04 -19.33
N ARG A 158 -0.06 -14.05 -19.82
CA ARG A 158 1.30 -14.33 -19.36
C ARG A 158 2.23 -13.16 -19.63
N PHE A 159 2.11 -12.54 -20.80
CA PHE A 159 2.89 -11.37 -21.18
C PHE A 159 2.61 -10.18 -20.25
N TYR A 160 1.34 -9.88 -19.96
CA TYR A 160 1.00 -8.80 -19.02
C TYR A 160 1.47 -9.06 -17.59
N VAL A 161 1.44 -10.32 -17.13
CA VAL A 161 2.00 -10.67 -15.82
C VAL A 161 3.52 -10.51 -15.81
N ILE A 162 4.22 -10.92 -16.86
CA ILE A 162 5.67 -10.70 -16.95
C ILE A 162 5.98 -9.20 -16.94
N ILE A 163 5.21 -8.40 -17.68
CA ILE A 163 5.33 -6.93 -17.65
C ILE A 163 5.13 -6.39 -16.23
N SER A 164 4.09 -6.84 -15.51
CA SER A 164 3.84 -6.33 -14.16
C SER A 164 5.02 -6.64 -13.23
N TRP A 165 5.58 -7.85 -13.28
CA TRP A 165 6.76 -8.22 -12.50
C TRP A 165 8.01 -7.41 -12.88
N VAL A 166 8.27 -7.24 -14.19
CA VAL A 166 9.42 -6.45 -14.67
C VAL A 166 9.28 -4.99 -14.24
N LEU A 167 8.09 -4.39 -14.36
CA LEU A 167 7.82 -3.04 -13.88
C LEU A 167 8.00 -2.93 -12.36
N SER A 168 7.54 -3.92 -11.59
CA SER A 168 7.75 -3.93 -10.14
C SER A 168 9.23 -3.99 -9.77
N LEU A 169 10.02 -4.82 -10.45
CA LEU A 169 11.47 -4.90 -10.23
C LEU A 169 12.17 -3.60 -10.62
N LEU A 170 11.80 -3.03 -11.77
CA LEU A 170 12.39 -1.80 -12.29
C LEU A 170 12.09 -0.59 -11.39
N PHE A 171 10.82 -0.37 -11.02
CA PHE A 171 10.45 0.80 -10.20
C PHE A 171 10.92 0.68 -8.75
N SER A 172 11.27 -0.51 -8.29
CA SER A 172 11.89 -0.73 -6.98
C SER A 172 13.40 -0.47 -6.97
N SER A 173 14.05 -0.35 -8.14
CA SER A 173 15.52 -0.21 -8.23
C SER A 173 16.12 0.95 -7.40
N PRO A 174 15.45 2.10 -7.17
CA PRO A 174 16.03 3.17 -6.36
C PRO A 174 16.39 2.73 -4.92
N GLN A 175 15.71 1.71 -4.38
CA GLN A 175 15.98 1.20 -3.02
C GLN A 175 17.42 0.74 -2.83
N MET A 176 18.00 0.10 -3.83
CA MET A 176 19.35 -0.47 -3.75
C MET A 176 20.43 0.61 -3.62
N TYR A 177 20.14 1.82 -4.10
CA TYR A 177 21.06 2.96 -4.05
C TYR A 177 20.80 3.87 -2.84
N ILE A 178 19.54 4.06 -2.46
CA ILE A 178 19.13 4.94 -1.36
C ILE A 178 19.48 4.32 -0.01
N PHE A 179 19.22 3.03 0.20
CA PHE A 179 19.41 2.37 1.50
C PHE A 179 20.78 1.71 1.61
N SER A 180 21.41 1.83 2.78
CA SER A 180 22.70 1.20 3.10
C SER A 180 22.87 1.09 4.61
N LEU A 181 23.69 0.16 5.08
CA LEU A 181 24.08 0.07 6.48
C LEU A 181 25.04 1.22 6.81
N LYS A 182 24.63 2.08 7.75
CA LYS A 182 25.42 3.24 8.19
C LYS A 182 25.51 3.33 9.71
N ASP A 183 26.58 3.95 10.20
CA ASP A 183 26.68 4.35 11.60
C ASP A 183 25.74 5.53 11.85
N VAL A 184 24.70 5.31 12.66
CA VAL A 184 23.70 6.32 13.04
C VAL A 184 24.11 7.10 14.29
N GLY A 185 25.36 6.92 14.75
CA GLY A 185 25.97 7.62 15.87
C GLY A 185 26.30 6.69 17.03
N ALA A 186 27.36 7.05 17.77
CA ALA A 186 27.87 6.30 18.92
C ALA A 186 28.30 4.84 18.61
N GLY A 187 28.74 4.56 17.38
CA GLY A 187 29.18 3.23 16.95
C GLY A 187 28.03 2.25 16.72
N VAL A 188 26.81 2.76 16.52
CA VAL A 188 25.60 1.96 16.31
C VAL A 188 25.31 1.92 14.81
N TYR A 189 25.31 0.72 14.24
CA TYR A 189 25.01 0.51 12.82
C TYR A 189 23.53 0.24 12.59
N ASP A 190 22.96 0.88 11.58
CA ASP A 190 21.57 0.69 11.20
C ASP A 190 21.32 0.86 9.69
N CYS A 191 20.24 0.27 9.18
CA CYS A 191 19.92 0.28 7.75
C CYS A 191 19.28 1.62 7.35
N TRP A 192 20.08 2.59 6.89
CA TRP A 192 19.70 3.99 6.72
C TRP A 192 19.55 4.43 5.26
N GLY A 193 18.54 5.27 4.98
CA GLY A 193 18.31 5.89 3.68
C GLY A 193 19.06 7.21 3.54
N ASP A 194 19.99 7.30 2.58
CA ASP A 194 20.78 8.49 2.32
C ASP A 194 20.27 9.23 1.08
N PHE A 195 19.89 10.49 1.25
CA PHE A 195 19.50 11.37 0.16
C PHE A 195 20.55 12.46 0.04
N VAL A 196 21.27 12.49 -1.08
CA VAL A 196 22.34 13.47 -1.35
C VAL A 196 21.76 14.89 -1.39
N GLU A 197 20.57 15.04 -1.99
CA GLU A 197 19.89 16.32 -2.10
C GLU A 197 18.72 16.47 -1.11
N PRO A 198 18.47 17.71 -0.60
CA PRO A 198 17.39 18.00 0.33
C PRO A 198 15.98 17.77 -0.25
N TRP A 199 15.84 17.74 -1.58
CA TRP A 199 14.59 17.42 -2.26
C TRP A 199 14.41 15.92 -2.55
N GLY A 200 15.44 15.10 -2.34
CA GLY A 200 15.45 13.67 -2.68
C GLY A 200 14.36 12.88 -1.94
N ALA A 201 14.20 13.10 -0.64
CA ALA A 201 13.17 12.44 0.16
C ALA A 201 11.75 12.80 -0.30
N LYS A 202 11.51 14.08 -0.65
CA LYS A 202 10.21 14.55 -1.15
C LYS A 202 9.87 13.93 -2.50
N ALA A 203 10.85 13.94 -3.42
CA ALA A 203 10.71 13.33 -4.73
C ALA A 203 10.45 11.82 -4.62
N TYR A 204 11.18 11.12 -3.74
CA TYR A 204 11.01 9.70 -3.49
C TYR A 204 9.62 9.36 -2.93
N ILE A 205 9.18 10.03 -1.88
CA ILE A 205 7.86 9.78 -1.27
C ILE A 205 6.74 10.08 -2.27
N THR A 206 6.89 11.16 -3.05
CA THR A 206 5.91 11.53 -4.07
C THR A 206 5.87 10.50 -5.20
N TRP A 207 7.03 10.04 -5.68
CA TRP A 207 7.14 8.99 -6.69
C TRP A 207 6.46 7.69 -6.25
N ILE A 208 6.75 7.23 -5.04
CA ILE A 208 6.16 6.01 -4.47
C ILE A 208 4.64 6.19 -4.29
N SER A 209 4.18 7.33 -3.78
CA SER A 209 2.75 7.63 -3.64
C SER A 209 2.02 7.64 -4.98
N LEU A 210 2.64 8.21 -6.02
CA LEU A 210 2.05 8.25 -7.36
C LEU A 210 1.94 6.85 -7.99
N THR A 211 3.03 6.09 -7.94
CA THR A 211 3.16 4.83 -8.69
C THR A 211 2.50 3.64 -7.98
N ILE A 212 2.43 3.67 -6.65
CA ILE A 212 1.78 2.61 -5.86
C ILE A 212 0.33 2.98 -5.59
N TYR A 213 -0.02 4.22 -5.23
CA TYR A 213 -1.40 4.53 -4.84
C TYR A 213 -2.20 5.27 -5.91
N ILE A 214 -1.76 6.46 -6.32
CA ILE A 214 -2.60 7.34 -7.16
C ILE A 214 -2.91 6.72 -8.53
N ILE A 215 -1.89 6.25 -9.26
CA ILE A 215 -2.06 5.66 -10.59
C ILE A 215 -2.90 4.36 -10.50
N PRO A 216 -2.59 3.40 -9.60
CA PRO A 216 -3.43 2.22 -9.43
C PRO A 216 -4.88 2.55 -9.07
N VAL A 217 -5.13 3.45 -8.12
CA VAL A 217 -6.51 3.86 -7.76
C VAL A 217 -7.25 4.48 -8.95
N ALA A 218 -6.58 5.31 -9.76
CA ALA A 218 -7.18 5.87 -10.97
C ALA A 218 -7.57 4.77 -11.98
N ILE A 219 -6.67 3.83 -12.26
CA ILE A 219 -6.93 2.72 -13.19
C ILE A 219 -8.07 1.84 -12.68
N LEU A 220 -8.05 1.49 -11.39
CA LEU A 220 -9.11 0.70 -10.75
C LEU A 220 -10.45 1.43 -10.87
N SER A 221 -10.50 2.70 -10.48
CA SER A 221 -11.72 3.52 -10.55
C SER A 221 -12.30 3.58 -11.97
N LEU A 222 -11.46 3.77 -12.99
CA LEU A 222 -11.87 3.74 -14.39
C LEU A 222 -12.43 2.37 -14.80
N CYS A 223 -11.73 1.28 -14.44
CA CYS A 223 -12.17 -0.08 -14.75
C CYS A 223 -13.54 -0.39 -14.11
N TYR A 224 -13.73 -0.10 -12.83
CA TYR A 224 -15.00 -0.34 -12.13
C TYR A 224 -16.11 0.60 -12.60
N GLY A 225 -15.78 1.83 -12.97
CA GLY A 225 -16.71 2.76 -13.62
C GLY A 225 -17.25 2.18 -14.93
N LEU A 226 -16.36 1.68 -15.80
CA LEU A 226 -16.73 1.06 -17.08
C LEU A 226 -17.53 -0.24 -16.89
N ILE A 227 -17.16 -1.07 -15.93
CA ILE A 227 -17.91 -2.29 -15.57
C ILE A 227 -19.33 -1.91 -15.13
N SER A 228 -19.46 -0.95 -14.21
CA SER A 228 -20.75 -0.50 -13.67
C SER A 228 -21.64 0.09 -14.76
N PHE A 229 -21.06 0.92 -15.64
CA PHE A 229 -21.75 1.48 -16.79
C PHE A 229 -22.25 0.41 -17.75
N LYS A 230 -21.41 -0.58 -18.09
CA LYS A 230 -21.81 -1.69 -18.96
C LYS A 230 -22.89 -2.57 -18.33
N ILE A 231 -22.81 -2.83 -17.03
CA ILE A 231 -23.85 -3.56 -16.31
C ILE A 231 -25.16 -2.78 -16.35
N TRP A 232 -25.13 -1.49 -16.06
CA TRP A 232 -26.30 -0.61 -16.11
C TRP A 232 -26.95 -0.57 -17.50
N GLN A 233 -26.15 -0.45 -18.57
CA GLN A 233 -26.64 -0.53 -19.95
C GLN A 233 -27.35 -1.86 -20.23
N ASN A 234 -26.76 -2.98 -19.83
CA ASN A 234 -27.37 -4.31 -20.02
C ASN A 234 -28.69 -4.46 -19.25
N PHE A 235 -28.77 -3.96 -18.02
CA PHE A 235 -30.01 -3.94 -17.24
C PHE A 235 -31.09 -3.09 -17.92
N ARG A 236 -30.76 -1.86 -18.35
CA ARG A 236 -31.73 -0.99 -19.05
C ARG A 236 -32.24 -1.61 -20.36
N MET A 237 -31.38 -2.23 -21.15
CA MET A 237 -31.77 -2.91 -22.38
C MET A 237 -32.72 -4.09 -22.11
N LYS A 238 -32.49 -4.83 -21.01
CA LYS A 238 -33.35 -5.92 -20.60
C LYS A 238 -34.73 -5.45 -20.16
N THR A 239 -34.81 -4.39 -19.34
CA THR A 239 -36.09 -3.80 -18.91
C THR A 239 -36.91 -3.26 -20.09
N LYS A 240 -36.27 -2.60 -21.07
CA LYS A 240 -36.94 -2.14 -22.30
C LYS A 240 -37.49 -3.30 -23.14
N ARG A 241 -36.74 -4.41 -23.23
CA ARG A 241 -37.17 -5.59 -23.99
C ARG A 241 -38.33 -6.31 -23.31
N ASP A 242 -38.30 -6.43 -21.99
CA ASP A 242 -39.39 -7.05 -21.20
C ASP A 242 -40.67 -6.19 -21.28
N GLN A 243 -40.57 -4.85 -21.28
CA GLN A 243 -41.70 -3.95 -21.55
C GLN A 243 -42.25 -4.10 -22.99
N CYS A 244 -41.39 -4.16 -24.00
CA CYS A 244 -41.82 -4.32 -25.40
C CYS A 244 -42.56 -5.66 -25.62
N ILE A 245 -42.12 -6.74 -25.00
CA ILE A 245 -42.78 -8.05 -25.07
C ILE A 245 -44.15 -8.04 -24.36
N SER A 246 -44.31 -7.25 -23.28
CA SER A 246 -45.62 -7.11 -22.61
C SER A 246 -46.66 -6.30 -23.39
N LEU A 247 -46.22 -5.51 -24.38
CA LEU A 247 -47.07 -4.66 -25.23
C LEU A 247 -47.44 -5.31 -26.57
N THR A 248 -46.86 -6.46 -26.92
CA THR A 248 -47.21 -7.21 -28.13
C THR A 248 -48.27 -8.28 -27.83
N PRO A 249 -49.42 -8.33 -28.53
CA PRO A 249 -50.46 -9.33 -28.30
C PRO A 249 -49.96 -10.73 -28.67
N LYS A 250 -50.34 -11.73 -27.86
CA LYS A 250 -50.00 -13.15 -28.05
C LYS A 250 -50.57 -13.69 -29.36
N THR A 251 -49.80 -13.64 -30.44
CA THR A 251 -50.06 -14.49 -31.60
C THR A 251 -48.77 -15.14 -32.09
N SER A 252 -48.89 -16.44 -32.37
CA SER A 252 -47.95 -17.33 -33.04
C SER A 252 -46.85 -17.99 -32.19
N LYS A 253 -47.02 -19.33 -32.08
CA LYS A 253 -46.01 -20.31 -31.73
C LYS A 253 -44.91 -20.26 -32.80
N GLY A 254 -43.73 -19.73 -32.44
CA GLY A 254 -42.55 -19.75 -33.28
C GLY A 254 -41.32 -20.00 -32.42
N HIS A 255 -40.58 -21.06 -32.73
CA HIS A 255 -39.36 -21.47 -32.05
C HIS A 255 -38.30 -20.36 -32.02
N ALA A 256 -38.32 -19.50 -31.00
CA ALA A 256 -37.16 -18.69 -30.63
C ALA A 256 -36.17 -19.56 -29.84
N LEU A 257 -35.61 -20.56 -30.54
CA LEU A 257 -34.56 -21.43 -30.03
C LEU A 257 -33.34 -20.59 -29.58
N ALA A 258 -32.97 -20.81 -28.32
CA ALA A 258 -31.58 -20.97 -27.90
C ALA A 258 -30.60 -19.77 -27.96
N ARG A 259 -30.99 -18.58 -27.46
CA ARG A 259 -29.96 -17.56 -27.11
C ARG A 259 -30.09 -16.86 -25.75
N VAL A 260 -31.17 -17.09 -25.01
CA VAL A 260 -31.45 -16.35 -23.75
C VAL A 260 -30.88 -17.03 -22.50
N SER A 261 -30.43 -18.30 -22.59
CA SER A 261 -29.76 -18.99 -21.46
C SER A 261 -28.34 -18.45 -21.21
N SER A 262 -27.66 -17.94 -22.23
CA SER A 262 -26.30 -17.42 -22.07
C SER A 262 -26.28 -16.19 -21.16
N VAL A 263 -27.23 -15.26 -21.25
CA VAL A 263 -27.21 -14.02 -20.43
C VAL A 263 -27.52 -14.27 -18.95
N LYS A 264 -28.41 -15.22 -18.62
CA LYS A 264 -28.75 -15.57 -17.23
C LYS A 264 -27.64 -16.41 -16.56
N LEU A 265 -26.96 -17.29 -17.29
CA LEU A 265 -25.85 -18.11 -16.77
C LEU A 265 -24.50 -17.35 -16.76
N ILE A 266 -24.30 -16.41 -17.70
CA ILE A 266 -23.13 -15.50 -17.76
C ILE A 266 -23.15 -14.43 -16.66
N SER A 267 -24.25 -14.26 -15.93
CA SER A 267 -24.43 -13.21 -14.93
C SER A 267 -23.94 -13.59 -13.52
N LYS A 268 -24.30 -14.75 -12.95
CA LYS A 268 -23.98 -15.03 -11.54
C LYS A 268 -22.49 -15.23 -11.27
N ALA A 269 -21.80 -16.06 -12.05
CA ALA A 269 -20.37 -16.31 -11.84
C ALA A 269 -19.50 -15.07 -12.11
N LYS A 270 -19.84 -14.27 -13.15
CA LYS A 270 -19.14 -13.01 -13.44
C LYS A 270 -19.42 -11.95 -12.36
N ILE A 271 -20.66 -11.83 -11.89
CA ILE A 271 -21.02 -10.88 -10.81
C ILE A 271 -20.33 -11.24 -9.50
N THR A 272 -20.22 -12.52 -9.15
CA THR A 272 -19.47 -12.94 -7.96
C THR A 272 -18.02 -12.49 -8.04
N THR A 273 -17.36 -12.69 -9.19
CA THR A 273 -15.99 -12.21 -9.33
C THR A 273 -15.89 -10.69 -9.35
N VAL A 274 -16.82 -9.97 -9.98
CA VAL A 274 -16.86 -8.50 -9.93
C VAL A 274 -17.00 -8.01 -8.49
N LYS A 275 -17.96 -8.57 -7.73
CA LYS A 275 -18.18 -8.25 -6.32
C LYS A 275 -16.93 -8.52 -5.48
N MET A 276 -16.28 -9.67 -5.69
CA MET A 276 -15.01 -9.99 -5.03
C MET A 276 -13.93 -8.96 -5.36
N THR A 277 -13.72 -8.65 -6.64
CA THR A 277 -12.68 -7.68 -7.03
C THR A 277 -12.99 -6.24 -6.60
N PHE A 278 -14.27 -5.85 -6.54
CA PHE A 278 -14.69 -4.54 -6.00
C PHE A 278 -14.37 -4.42 -4.51
N VAL A 279 -14.64 -5.49 -3.73
CA VAL A 279 -14.25 -5.55 -2.31
C VAL A 279 -12.73 -5.42 -2.15
N ILE A 280 -11.95 -6.11 -2.98
CA ILE A 280 -10.48 -6.02 -2.98
C ILE A 280 -10.02 -4.57 -3.24
N VAL A 281 -10.64 -3.86 -4.19
CA VAL A 281 -10.28 -2.46 -4.51
C VAL A 281 -10.66 -1.50 -3.39
N LEU A 282 -11.84 -1.66 -2.79
CA LEU A 282 -12.21 -0.85 -1.64
C LEU A 282 -11.26 -1.06 -0.47
N ALA A 283 -10.91 -2.32 -0.18
CA ALA A 283 -9.93 -2.65 0.85
C ALA A 283 -8.57 -2.02 0.54
N TYR A 284 -8.12 -2.09 -0.70
CA TYR A 284 -6.89 -1.43 -1.16
C TYR A 284 -6.92 0.07 -0.85
N ILE A 285 -7.96 0.80 -1.27
CA ILE A 285 -8.07 2.24 -1.04
C ILE A 285 -8.07 2.54 0.47
N VAL A 286 -8.92 1.86 1.24
CA VAL A 286 -9.05 2.12 2.69
C VAL A 286 -7.75 1.84 3.43
N CYS A 287 -7.04 0.76 3.10
CA CYS A 287 -5.78 0.40 3.76
C CYS A 287 -4.61 1.32 3.37
N TRP A 288 -4.52 1.74 2.10
CA TRP A 288 -3.39 2.54 1.61
C TRP A 288 -3.54 4.05 1.85
N THR A 289 -4.76 4.56 1.89
CA THR A 289 -5.03 6.00 2.09
C THR A 289 -4.36 6.58 3.33
N PRO A 290 -4.51 6.02 4.56
CA PRO A 290 -3.90 6.62 5.74
C PRO A 290 -2.38 6.65 5.65
N PHE A 291 -1.77 5.56 5.18
CA PHE A 291 -0.33 5.47 5.01
C PHE A 291 0.21 6.55 4.05
N PHE A 292 -0.32 6.63 2.83
CA PHE A 292 0.17 7.61 1.85
C PHE A 292 -0.19 9.05 2.20
N THR A 293 -1.29 9.27 2.94
CA THR A 293 -1.65 10.59 3.44
C THR A 293 -0.63 11.07 4.47
N VAL A 294 -0.28 10.24 5.45
CA VAL A 294 0.73 10.56 6.46
C VAL A 294 2.10 10.77 5.81
N GLN A 295 2.51 9.89 4.90
CA GLN A 295 3.79 10.01 4.19
C GLN A 295 3.89 11.33 3.39
N MET A 296 2.83 11.69 2.66
CA MET A 296 2.78 12.95 1.92
C MET A 296 2.73 14.17 2.84
N TRP A 297 1.97 14.10 3.94
CA TRP A 297 1.94 15.15 4.96
C TRP A 297 3.35 15.37 5.50
N THR A 298 4.03 14.33 5.97
CA THR A 298 5.39 14.43 6.53
C THR A 298 6.42 14.91 5.52
N ALA A 299 6.28 14.56 4.24
CA ALA A 299 7.20 15.01 3.21
C ALA A 299 7.07 16.50 2.87
N TRP A 300 5.85 17.04 2.90
CA TRP A 300 5.56 18.37 2.36
C TRP A 300 5.29 19.43 3.43
N ASP A 301 4.79 19.06 4.61
CA ASP A 301 4.49 19.98 5.70
C ASP A 301 5.65 20.07 6.72
N PRO A 302 6.30 21.24 6.87
CA PRO A 302 7.33 21.46 7.89
C PRO A 302 6.82 21.33 9.33
N ALA A 303 5.51 21.53 9.57
CA ALA A 303 4.85 21.48 10.87
C ALA A 303 4.28 20.09 11.21
N ALA A 304 4.46 19.10 10.33
CA ALA A 304 4.05 17.73 10.59
C ALA A 304 4.68 17.20 11.90
N PRO A 305 3.90 16.61 12.82
CA PRO A 305 4.46 15.95 13.99
C PRO A 305 5.33 14.79 13.50
N ARG A 306 6.65 14.98 13.53
CA ARG A 306 7.64 13.96 13.13
C ARG A 306 7.52 12.67 13.95
N GLU A 307 6.80 12.74 15.07
CA GLU A 307 6.56 11.64 16.02
C GLU A 307 5.27 10.83 15.73
N ALA A 308 4.28 11.36 14.99
CA ALA A 308 3.02 10.65 14.70
C ALA A 308 3.09 9.75 13.44
N ALA A 309 4.13 9.93 12.61
CA ALA A 309 4.41 9.10 11.43
C ALA A 309 5.30 7.88 11.74
N ALA A 310 5.62 7.64 13.02
CA ALA A 310 6.66 6.70 13.45
C ALA A 310 6.30 5.20 13.38
N SER A 311 5.03 4.84 13.09
CA SER A 311 4.58 3.43 13.15
C SER A 311 4.13 2.82 11.83
N GLN A 312 4.28 3.50 10.69
CA GLN A 312 3.95 2.88 9.39
C GLN A 312 5.06 3.15 8.36
N MET A 313 5.92 2.14 8.17
CA MET A 313 6.94 1.92 7.12
C MET A 313 8.10 2.92 6.92
N ILE A 314 8.33 3.89 7.81
CA ILE A 314 9.65 4.53 7.96
C ILE A 314 10.00 4.57 9.46
N SER A 315 10.31 3.39 10.01
CA SER A 315 11.11 3.34 11.24
C SER A 315 12.51 3.85 10.89
N GLN A 316 12.70 5.17 10.98
CA GLN A 316 13.99 5.86 11.16
C GLN A 316 13.87 7.39 11.33
N HIS A 317 12.69 7.94 11.61
CA HIS A 317 12.58 9.37 11.88
C HIS A 317 12.96 9.72 13.34
N PHE A 318 14.06 10.48 13.45
CA PHE A 318 14.44 11.39 14.55
C PHE A 318 14.99 10.82 15.87
N LYS A 319 16.28 10.46 15.86
CA LYS A 319 17.21 10.77 16.96
C LYS A 319 18.37 11.66 16.46
N THR A 320 18.07 12.90 16.08
CA THR A 320 19.10 13.95 16.00
C THR A 320 19.27 14.58 17.37
N ASN A 321 20.24 14.05 18.11
CA ASN A 321 21.26 14.79 18.84
C ASN A 321 20.97 16.30 19.09
N THR A 322 20.33 16.61 20.21
CA THR A 322 20.45 17.90 20.89
C THR A 322 20.87 17.67 22.34
N ARG A 323 22.17 17.44 22.56
CA ARG A 323 22.95 18.13 23.60
C ARG A 323 24.45 17.81 23.47
N LYS A 324 25.16 18.73 22.82
CA LYS A 324 26.35 19.33 23.46
C LYS A 324 25.86 20.24 24.58
#